data_AF-A0A2P5AWV9-F1
#
_entry.id   AF-A0A2P5AWV9-F1
#
_cell.length_a   1.000
_cell.length_b   1.000
_cell.length_c   1.000
_cell.angle_alpha   90.00
_cell.angle_beta   90.00
_cell.angle_gamma   90.00
#
_symmetry.space_group_name_H-M   'P 1'
#
loop_
_entity.id
_entity.type
_entity.pdbx_description
1 polymer ?
#
loop_
_entity_poly.entity_id
_entity_poly.type
_entity_poly.pdbx_seq_one_letter_code
_entity_poly.pdbx_strand_id
1 'polypeptide(L)'
;PTDSDFSWNVLSLDGDNIIAVSSSPVDVPQIKYGILDKATENASWSWLNVSSPIFKCSEKVKSLLSNCQFEIIKITVKDVSDNLTEGARRPFEAIFVSSNTKINDACEPLIVVLHGGPHSVSVTSFSKSLAFLSSIGFNLLIVNYR
;
A
#
# COMPACT_ATOMS: atom_id res chain seq x y z
N PRO A 1 -7.84 10.16 -2.27
CA PRO A 1 -7.56 11.57 -1.91
C PRO A 1 -6.25 11.98 -2.56
N THR A 2 -6.11 13.26 -2.89
CA THR A 2 -4.84 13.81 -3.36
C THR A 2 -3.73 13.44 -2.38
N ASP A 3 -2.67 12.85 -2.93
CA ASP A 3 -1.42 12.51 -2.21
C ASP A 3 -1.52 11.43 -1.12
N SER A 4 -2.42 10.44 -1.29
CA SER A 4 -2.47 9.27 -0.41
C SER A 4 -1.73 8.09 -1.02
N ASP A 5 -0.77 7.51 -0.28
CA ASP A 5 -0.08 6.27 -0.65
C ASP A 5 -0.94 5.00 -0.44
N PHE A 6 -2.19 5.18 0.00
CA PHE A 6 -3.13 4.07 0.17
C PHE A 6 -3.62 3.58 -1.18
N SER A 7 -3.98 2.31 -1.23
CA SER A 7 -4.70 1.75 -2.36
C SER A 7 -6.19 2.02 -2.22
N TRP A 8 -6.82 2.40 -3.33
CA TRP A 8 -8.24 2.73 -3.42
C TRP A 8 -8.91 1.89 -4.49
N ASN A 9 -9.99 1.20 -4.12
CA ASN A 9 -10.81 0.42 -5.03
C ASN A 9 -12.23 0.99 -5.03
N VAL A 10 -12.65 1.54 -6.16
CA VAL A 10 -13.99 2.15 -6.32
C VAL A 10 -15.03 1.03 -6.43
N LEU A 11 -16.04 1.07 -5.57
CA LEU A 11 -17.14 0.11 -5.56
C LEU A 11 -18.34 0.61 -6.36
N SER A 12 -18.71 1.88 -6.20
CA SER A 12 -19.86 2.49 -6.87
C SER A 12 -19.75 4.01 -6.94
N LEU A 13 -20.45 4.58 -7.92
CA LEU A 13 -20.57 6.02 -8.16
C LEU A 13 -22.04 6.35 -8.44
N ASP A 14 -22.55 7.39 -7.78
CA ASP A 14 -23.90 7.92 -8.00
C ASP A 14 -23.89 9.45 -7.93
N GLY A 15 -23.85 10.08 -9.11
CA GLY A 15 -23.71 11.53 -9.25
C GLY A 15 -22.47 12.06 -8.53
N ASP A 16 -22.71 12.83 -7.47
CA ASP A 16 -21.67 13.46 -6.65
C ASP A 16 -21.21 12.59 -5.48
N ASN A 17 -21.60 11.31 -5.46
CA ASN A 17 -21.29 10.39 -4.38
C ASN A 17 -20.44 9.22 -4.89
N ILE A 18 -19.46 8.82 -4.09
CA ILE A 18 -18.58 7.67 -4.37
C ILE A 18 -18.51 6.74 -3.16
N ILE A 19 -18.50 5.45 -3.42
CA ILE A 19 -18.18 4.44 -2.41
C ILE A 19 -16.90 3.75 -2.85
N ALA A 20 -15.92 3.66 -1.96
CA ALA A 20 -14.65 3.01 -2.22
C ALA A 20 -14.18 2.19 -1.01
N VAL A 21 -13.30 1.22 -1.26
CA VAL A 21 -12.49 0.57 -0.23
C VAL A 21 -11.11 1.19 -0.26
N SER A 22 -10.61 1.61 0.89
CA SER A 22 -9.25 2.10 1.06
C SER A 22 -8.50 1.21 2.04
N SER A 23 -7.24 0.89 1.71
CA SER A 23 -6.37 0.08 2.56
C SER A 23 -4.90 0.39 2.29
N SER A 24 -4.03 0.00 3.23
CA SER A 24 -2.57 0.05 3.07
C SER A 24 -1.97 -1.33 3.41
N PRO A 25 -0.66 -1.59 3.21
CA PRO A 25 -0.03 -2.82 3.70
C PRO A 25 -0.16 -3.01 5.21
N VAL A 26 -0.34 -1.93 5.97
CA VAL A 26 -0.44 -1.91 7.44
C VAL A 26 -1.85 -1.51 7.95
N ASP A 27 -2.71 -1.00 7.07
CA ASP A 27 -4.07 -0.57 7.39
C ASP A 27 -5.10 -1.51 6.78
N VAL A 28 -5.90 -2.13 7.66
CA VAL A 28 -6.97 -3.03 7.26
C VAL A 28 -7.99 -2.31 6.35
N PRO A 29 -8.60 -3.02 5.38
CA PRO A 29 -9.55 -2.39 4.46
C PRO A 29 -10.73 -1.72 5.16
N GLN A 30 -11.01 -0.48 4.77
CA GLN A 30 -12.12 0.32 5.27
C GLN A 30 -12.99 0.80 4.11
N ILE A 31 -14.31 0.77 4.31
CA ILE A 31 -15.26 1.38 3.38
C ILE A 31 -15.25 2.90 3.64
N LYS A 32 -15.08 3.65 2.56
CA LYS A 32 -15.09 5.11 2.53
C LYS A 32 -16.25 5.57 1.66
N TYR A 33 -16.96 6.58 2.13
CA TYR A 33 -17.97 7.30 1.37
C TYR A 33 -17.43 8.69 1.04
N GLY A 34 -17.45 9.08 -0.23
CA GLY A 34 -17.02 10.38 -0.68
C GLY A 34 -18.19 11.19 -1.23
N ILE A 35 -18.23 12.49 -0.92
CA ILE A 35 -19.15 13.45 -1.55
C ILE A 35 -18.33 14.53 -2.22
N LEU A 36 -18.65 14.83 -3.49
CA LEU A 36 -18.00 15.87 -4.26
C LEU A 36 -18.45 17.24 -3.75
N ASP A 37 -17.52 18.00 -3.17
CA ASP A 37 -17.74 19.39 -2.80
C ASP A 37 -17.51 20.28 -4.03
N LYS A 38 -18.62 20.81 -4.55
CA LYS A 38 -18.67 21.71 -5.71
C LYS A 38 -18.56 23.18 -5.32
N ALA A 39 -18.51 23.51 -4.02
CA ALA A 39 -18.48 24.89 -3.54
C ALA A 39 -17.08 25.55 -3.66
N THR A 40 -16.04 24.76 -3.93
CA THR A 40 -14.66 25.23 -4.07
C THR A 40 -14.26 25.29 -5.54
N GLU A 41 -13.42 26.28 -5.91
CA GLU A 41 -12.90 26.43 -7.29
C GLU A 41 -12.15 25.18 -7.78
N ASN A 42 -11.63 24.38 -6.85
CA ASN A 42 -11.05 23.06 -7.08
C ASN A 42 -11.97 22.00 -6.50
N ALA A 43 -12.79 21.37 -7.35
CA ALA A 43 -13.69 20.29 -6.95
C ALA A 43 -12.93 19.23 -6.15
N SER A 44 -13.32 19.02 -4.88
CA SER A 44 -12.63 18.13 -3.96
C SER A 44 -13.60 17.14 -3.32
N TRP A 45 -13.11 15.93 -3.00
CA TRP A 45 -13.92 14.90 -2.37
C TRP A 45 -13.81 14.99 -0.85
N SER A 46 -14.94 15.15 -0.18
CA SER A 46 -15.05 14.99 1.28
C SER A 46 -15.25 13.52 1.62
N TRP A 47 -14.35 12.92 2.41
CA TRP A 47 -14.35 11.49 2.71
C TRP A 47 -14.83 11.19 4.14
N LEU A 48 -15.78 10.27 4.26
CA LEU A 48 -16.34 9.78 5.51
C LEU A 48 -16.01 8.29 5.69
N ASN A 49 -15.73 7.90 6.93
CA ASN A 49 -15.57 6.49 7.30
C ASN A 49 -16.94 5.84 7.45
N VAL A 50 -17.18 4.76 6.72
CA VAL A 50 -18.39 3.95 6.89
C VAL A 50 -18.08 2.83 7.86
N SER A 51 -18.86 2.74 8.94
CA SER A 51 -18.74 1.64 9.90
C SER A 51 -19.05 0.32 9.21
N SER A 52 -18.03 -0.53 9.05
CA SER A 52 -18.22 -1.87 8.46
C SER A 52 -18.30 -2.93 9.55
N PRO A 53 -19.39 -3.71 9.63
CA PRO A 53 -19.47 -4.85 10.55
C PRO A 53 -18.62 -6.05 10.08
N ILE A 54 -18.11 -6.01 8.84
CA ILE A 54 -17.57 -7.17 8.12
C ILE A 54 -16.06 -7.33 8.34
N PHE A 55 -15.31 -6.24 8.42
CA PHE A 55 -13.84 -6.27 8.56
C PHE A 55 -13.40 -6.18 10.03
N LYS A 56 -13.66 -7.24 10.79
CA LYS A 56 -13.13 -7.37 12.16
C LYS A 56 -11.74 -8.00 12.13
N CYS A 57 -10.72 -7.16 12.12
CA CYS A 57 -9.36 -7.55 12.50
C CYS A 57 -9.25 -7.58 14.02
N SER A 58 -8.62 -8.60 14.60
CA SER A 58 -8.44 -8.68 16.05
C SER A 58 -7.63 -7.48 16.55
N GLU A 59 -7.91 -7.03 17.78
CA GLU A 59 -7.20 -5.92 18.42
C GLU A 59 -5.69 -6.18 18.51
N LYS A 60 -5.30 -7.44 18.74
CA LYS A 60 -3.89 -7.86 18.72
C LYS A 60 -3.21 -7.56 17.38
N VAL A 61 -3.83 -7.94 16.26
CA VAL A 61 -3.24 -7.72 14.93
C VAL A 61 -3.21 -6.22 14.60
N LYS A 62 -4.28 -5.48 14.94
CA LYS A 62 -4.29 -4.01 14.77
C LYS A 62 -3.16 -3.33 15.55
N SER A 63 -2.93 -3.76 16.80
CA SER A 63 -1.87 -3.22 17.66
C SER A 63 -0.47 -3.56 17.15
N LEU A 64 -0.28 -4.74 16.55
CA LEU A 64 1.01 -5.09 15.96
C LEU A 64 1.25 -4.28 14.68
N LEU A 65 0.24 -4.15 13.83
CA LEU A 65 0.33 -3.39 12.58
C LEU A 65 0.46 -1.89 12.79
N SER A 66 -0.09 -1.33 13.86
CA SER A 66 0.07 0.11 14.18
C SER A 66 1.52 0.51 14.46
N ASN A 67 2.39 -0.46 14.74
CA ASN A 67 3.83 -0.24 14.87
C ASN A 67 4.57 -0.36 13.53
N CYS A 68 3.89 -0.82 12.47
CA CYS A 68 4.45 -0.93 11.14
C CYS A 68 4.19 0.36 10.35
N GLN A 69 5.09 0.64 9.42
CA GLN A 69 4.97 1.69 8.42
C GLN A 69 5.29 1.14 7.04
N PHE A 70 4.92 1.88 6.01
CA PHE A 70 5.28 1.54 4.64
C PHE A 70 5.67 2.79 3.83
N GLU A 71 6.44 2.56 2.78
CA GLU A 71 6.87 3.59 1.83
C GLU A 71 6.93 3.01 0.41
N ILE A 72 6.59 3.81 -0.59
CA ILE A 72 6.83 3.49 -2.01
C ILE A 72 8.21 4.03 -2.39
N ILE A 73 9.16 3.13 -2.64
CA ILE A 73 10.54 3.48 -2.99
C ILE A 73 10.79 3.32 -4.49
N LYS A 74 11.65 4.19 -5.04
CA LYS A 74 12.12 4.10 -6.43
C LYS A 74 13.52 3.51 -6.48
N ILE A 75 13.65 2.38 -7.17
CA ILE A 75 14.91 1.65 -7.34
C ILE A 75 15.51 2.06 -8.68
N THR A 76 16.72 2.63 -8.63
CA THR A 76 17.51 2.98 -9.82
C THR A 76 18.28 1.75 -10.32
N VAL A 77 18.28 1.54 -11.64
CA VAL A 77 19.05 0.47 -12.27
C VAL A 77 20.48 0.97 -12.48
N LYS A 78 21.45 0.37 -11.79
CA LYS A 78 22.90 0.68 -11.90
C LYS A 78 23.62 -0.48 -12.59
N ASP A 79 24.73 -0.20 -13.27
CA ASP A 79 25.63 -1.19 -13.91
C ASP A 79 24.94 -2.15 -14.90
N VAL A 80 24.41 -1.59 -15.98
CA VAL A 80 23.76 -2.35 -17.03
C VAL A 80 24.62 -2.32 -18.29
N SER A 81 24.85 -3.51 -18.87
CA SER A 81 25.56 -3.66 -20.13
C SER A 81 24.96 -2.75 -21.20
N ASP A 82 25.78 -2.30 -22.15
CA ASP A 82 25.37 -1.35 -23.20
C ASP A 82 24.15 -1.82 -24.02
N ASN A 83 23.82 -3.11 -23.96
CA ASN A 83 22.77 -3.77 -24.73
C ASN A 83 21.35 -3.68 -24.11
N LEU A 84 21.14 -2.93 -23.03
CA LEU A 84 19.80 -2.75 -22.47
C LEU A 84 18.92 -1.84 -23.33
N THR A 85 17.67 -2.23 -23.53
CA THR A 85 16.65 -1.36 -24.13
C THR A 85 16.38 -0.14 -23.23
N GLU A 86 15.96 0.97 -23.83
CA GLU A 86 15.56 2.18 -23.10
C GLU A 86 14.56 1.91 -21.97
N GLY A 87 13.61 0.99 -22.22
CA GLY A 87 12.61 0.58 -21.22
C GLY A 87 13.22 -0.14 -20.02
N ALA A 88 14.32 -0.88 -20.18
CA ALA A 88 14.95 -1.60 -19.09
C ALA A 88 15.82 -0.68 -18.20
N ARG A 89 16.20 0.52 -18.67
CA ARG A 89 17.03 1.48 -17.92
C ARG A 89 16.26 2.36 -16.93
N ARG A 90 14.93 2.49 -17.09
CA ARG A 90 14.13 3.38 -16.23
C ARG A 90 14.09 2.86 -14.78
N PRO A 91 13.92 3.70 -13.74
CA PRO A 91 13.74 3.23 -12.38
C PRO A 91 12.39 2.52 -12.20
N PHE A 92 12.32 1.50 -11.36
CA PHE A 92 11.07 0.80 -11.01
C PHE A 92 10.74 0.98 -9.52
N GLU A 93 9.55 0.57 -9.11
CA GLU A 93 9.04 0.83 -7.76
C GLU A 93 8.99 -0.44 -6.91
N ALA A 94 9.12 -0.25 -5.61
CA ALA A 94 8.84 -1.28 -4.63
C ALA A 94 8.11 -0.68 -3.43
N ILE A 95 7.32 -1.49 -2.75
CA ILE A 95 6.68 -1.11 -1.50
C ILE A 95 7.52 -1.72 -0.38
N PHE A 96 8.11 -0.87 0.44
CA PHE A 96 8.84 -1.28 1.63
C PHE A 96 7.93 -1.22 2.83
N VAL A 97 7.87 -2.29 3.62
CA VAL A 97 7.13 -2.35 4.89
C VAL A 97 8.12 -2.68 6.00
N SER A 98 8.11 -1.89 7.07
CA SER A 98 9.01 -2.08 8.20
C SER A 98 8.29 -1.87 9.53
N SER A 99 8.84 -2.42 10.62
CA SER A 99 8.40 -2.07 11.96
C SER A 99 9.22 -0.91 12.53
N ASN A 100 8.58 -0.04 13.31
CA ASN A 100 9.26 1.02 14.07
C ASN A 100 9.90 0.52 15.36
N THR A 101 9.63 -0.73 15.75
CA THR A 101 10.22 -1.36 16.93
C THR A 101 11.54 -2.03 16.59
N LYS A 102 12.66 -1.35 16.84
CA LYS A 102 13.98 -1.99 16.81
C LYS A 102 14.08 -2.97 17.98
N ILE A 103 14.15 -4.27 17.69
CA ILE A 103 14.42 -5.28 18.71
C ILE A 103 15.94 -5.44 18.83
N ASN A 104 16.52 -4.86 19.88
CA ASN A 104 17.89 -5.15 20.34
C ASN A 104 19.03 -4.89 19.33
N ASP A 105 18.97 -3.79 18.57
CA ASP A 105 19.99 -3.42 17.56
C ASP A 105 20.27 -4.50 16.49
N ALA A 106 19.43 -5.54 16.40
CA ALA A 106 19.54 -6.58 15.40
C ALA A 106 18.86 -6.13 14.09
N CYS A 107 19.46 -6.49 12.96
CA CYS A 107 18.83 -6.30 11.65
C CYS A 107 17.60 -7.21 11.56
N GLU A 108 16.42 -6.64 11.33
CA GLU A 108 15.23 -7.44 11.10
C GLU A 108 15.36 -8.26 9.79
N PRO A 109 14.86 -9.50 9.76
CA PRO A 109 14.87 -10.29 8.55
C PRO A 109 13.99 -9.64 7.46
N LEU A 110 14.51 -9.61 6.22
CA LEU A 110 13.82 -9.06 5.06
C LEU A 110 13.25 -10.19 4.19
N ILE A 111 11.96 -10.11 3.85
CA ILE A 111 11.32 -10.96 2.85
C ILE A 111 11.10 -10.16 1.58
N VAL A 112 11.62 -10.66 0.47
CA VAL A 112 11.36 -10.09 -0.86
C VAL A 112 10.14 -10.78 -1.47
N VAL A 113 9.13 -9.99 -1.82
CA VAL A 113 7.90 -10.46 -2.44
C VAL A 113 7.95 -10.11 -3.92
N LEU A 114 7.96 -11.13 -4.76
CA LEU A 114 8.02 -11.03 -6.22
C LEU A 114 6.66 -11.43 -6.80
N HIS A 115 6.20 -10.66 -7.79
CA HIS A 115 5.07 -11.08 -8.62
C HIS A 115 5.54 -12.12 -9.68
N GLY A 116 4.62 -12.70 -10.45
CA GLY A 116 4.89 -13.86 -11.32
C GLY A 116 5.03 -13.57 -12.81
N GLY A 117 4.87 -12.32 -13.26
CA GLY A 117 4.92 -11.99 -14.69
C GLY A 117 4.28 -10.66 -15.07
N PRO A 118 4.27 -10.32 -16.37
CA PRO A 118 4.00 -8.96 -16.87
C PRO A 118 2.56 -8.47 -16.67
N HIS A 119 1.63 -9.36 -16.28
CA HIS A 119 0.22 -9.02 -16.04
C HIS A 119 -0.09 -8.86 -14.54
N SER A 120 0.94 -8.67 -13.71
CA SER A 120 0.80 -8.51 -12.27
C SER A 120 1.54 -7.26 -11.82
N VAL A 121 0.93 -6.55 -10.86
CA VAL A 121 1.54 -5.43 -10.16
C VAL A 121 1.15 -5.51 -8.70
N SER A 122 2.12 -5.28 -7.83
CA SER A 122 1.88 -5.12 -6.40
C SER A 122 1.44 -3.69 -6.14
N VAL A 123 0.30 -3.56 -5.50
CA VAL A 123 -0.23 -2.27 -5.04
C VAL A 123 -0.14 -2.20 -3.52
N THR A 124 -0.32 -1.02 -2.96
CA THR A 124 -0.33 -0.80 -1.50
C THR A 124 -1.60 -1.32 -0.83
N SER A 125 -2.36 -2.23 -1.45
CA SER A 125 -3.54 -2.83 -0.81
C SER A 125 -3.14 -3.75 0.35
N PHE A 126 -3.98 -3.81 1.36
CA PHE A 126 -3.82 -4.76 2.46
C PHE A 126 -3.83 -6.20 1.98
N SER A 127 -2.85 -6.99 2.43
CA SER A 127 -2.80 -8.44 2.24
C SER A 127 -2.66 -9.13 3.59
N LYS A 128 -3.56 -10.08 3.89
CA LYS A 128 -3.55 -10.81 5.17
C LYS A 128 -2.24 -11.52 5.45
N SER A 129 -1.66 -12.16 4.43
CA SER A 129 -0.41 -12.91 4.57
C SER A 129 0.79 -11.98 4.81
N LEU A 130 0.85 -10.87 4.08
CA LEU A 130 1.92 -9.89 4.22
C LEU A 130 1.82 -9.15 5.55
N ALA A 131 0.62 -8.71 5.93
CA ALA A 131 0.35 -8.09 7.22
C ALA A 131 0.68 -9.03 8.39
N PHE A 132 0.44 -10.34 8.24
CA PHE A 132 0.87 -11.31 9.25
C PHE A 132 2.39 -11.34 9.38
N LEU A 133 3.12 -11.44 8.26
CA LEU A 133 4.59 -11.46 8.25
C LEU A 133 5.19 -10.18 8.86
N SER A 134 4.67 -9.02 8.51
CA SER A 134 5.13 -7.76 9.13
C SER A 134 4.81 -7.69 10.62
N SER A 135 3.63 -8.16 11.03
CA SER A 135 3.22 -8.18 12.45
C SER A 135 4.09 -9.05 13.36
N ILE A 136 4.81 -10.03 12.81
CA ILE A 136 5.73 -10.90 13.56
C ILE A 136 7.21 -10.49 13.41
N GLY A 137 7.48 -9.34 12.81
CA GLY A 137 8.81 -8.71 12.80
C GLY A 137 9.61 -8.88 11.51
N PHE A 138 9.01 -9.33 10.40
CA PHE A 138 9.69 -9.30 9.09
C PHE A 138 9.52 -7.94 8.41
N ASN A 139 10.62 -7.41 7.89
CA ASN A 139 10.53 -6.35 6.89
C ASN A 139 10.13 -6.97 5.55
N LEU A 140 9.37 -6.23 4.74
CA LEU A 140 8.91 -6.69 3.43
C LEU A 140 9.41 -5.73 2.36
N LEU A 141 9.95 -6.28 1.27
CA LEU A 141 10.24 -5.55 0.05
C LEU A 141 9.40 -6.14 -1.08
N ILE A 142 8.30 -5.48 -1.43
CA ILE A 142 7.35 -5.94 -2.42
C ILE A 142 7.66 -5.26 -3.74
N VAL A 143 8.23 -6.00 -4.69
CA VAL A 143 8.91 -5.42 -5.85
C VAL A 143 8.04 -5.45 -7.09
N ASN A 144 7.85 -4.29 -7.73
CA ASN A 144 7.28 -4.18 -9.07
C ASN A 144 8.40 -4.17 -10.10
N TYR A 145 9.01 -5.34 -10.29
CA TYR A 145 10.02 -5.54 -11.33
C TYR A 145 9.36 -5.56 -12.71
N ARG A 146 10.19 -5.39 -13.75
CA ARG A 146 9.77 -5.31 -15.16
C ARG A 146 9.97 -6.61 -15.91
#